data_AF-A0A8T8XF19-F1
#
_entry.id   AF-A0A8T8XF19-F1
#
_cell.length_a   1.000
_cell.length_b   1.000
_cell.length_c   1.000
_cell.angle_alpha   90.00
_cell.angle_beta   90.00
_cell.angle_gamma   90.00
#
_symmetry.space_group_name_H-M   'P 1'
#
loop_
_entity.id
_entity.type
_entity.pdbx_description
1 polymer ?
#
loop_
_entity_poly.entity_id
_entity_poly.type
_entity_poly.pdbx_seq_one_letter_code
_entity_poly.pdbx_strand_id
1 'polypeptide(L)'
;MLPLRSFVLAWTIFSLAVSASCLSSAQHGKIGFFSKAPLAFGYTHPSPSECAIECESLSTCQAWLFTVNGKECQLYGSDPVAQAQNAGFILGLCGEEHANTPTVSPSSKLVPGPSASRGVVSVSHSSVPASNANQASADHFKRHRHGHFGHHHNHH
;
A
#
# COMPACT_ATOMS: atom_id res chain seq x y z
N MET A 1 -46.17 -13.46 57.08
CA MET A 1 -45.86 -13.82 55.69
C MET A 1 -45.78 -12.54 54.86
N LEU A 2 -44.57 -12.04 54.56
CA LEU A 2 -44.34 -10.99 53.55
C LEU A 2 -43.14 -11.45 52.70
N PRO A 3 -43.26 -11.60 51.36
CA PRO A 3 -42.12 -11.93 50.53
C PRO A 3 -41.36 -10.65 50.16
N LEU A 4 -40.07 -10.64 50.51
CA LEU A 4 -39.10 -9.61 50.13
C LEU A 4 -38.82 -9.73 48.63
N ARG A 5 -39.34 -8.81 47.82
CA ARG A 5 -39.10 -8.78 46.37
C ARG A 5 -37.69 -8.25 46.09
N SER A 6 -36.81 -9.15 45.65
CA SER A 6 -35.50 -8.80 45.10
C SER A 6 -35.67 -7.97 43.83
N PHE A 7 -35.17 -6.74 43.84
CA PHE A 7 -34.96 -5.95 42.63
C PHE A 7 -33.60 -6.32 42.05
N VAL A 8 -33.60 -7.18 41.04
CA VAL A 8 -32.40 -7.44 40.22
C VAL A 8 -32.26 -6.26 39.26
N LEU A 9 -31.35 -5.34 39.56
CA LEU A 9 -30.94 -4.31 38.60
C LEU A 9 -30.07 -5.00 37.54
N ALA A 10 -30.70 -5.39 36.43
CA ALA A 10 -30.00 -5.89 35.26
C ALA A 10 -29.20 -4.74 34.64
N TRP A 11 -27.91 -4.68 34.96
CA TRP A 11 -26.96 -3.81 34.27
C TRP A 11 -26.74 -4.38 32.86
N THR A 12 -27.42 -3.82 31.87
CA THR A 12 -27.08 -4.07 30.47
C THR A 12 -25.74 -3.39 30.21
N ILE A 13 -24.66 -4.18 30.19
CA ILE A 13 -23.36 -3.75 29.69
C ILE A 13 -23.56 -3.51 28.19
N PHE A 14 -23.74 -2.24 27.80
CA PHE A 14 -23.70 -1.85 26.40
C PHE A 14 -22.23 -1.94 25.98
N SER A 15 -21.82 -3.09 25.45
CA SER A 15 -20.52 -3.23 24.81
C SER A 15 -20.48 -2.25 23.64
N LEU A 16 -19.77 -1.13 23.79
CA LEU A 16 -19.27 -0.41 22.63
C LEU A 16 -18.30 -1.37 21.94
N ALA A 17 -18.83 -2.14 20.99
CA ALA A 17 -18.00 -2.78 19.99
C ALA A 17 -17.36 -1.64 19.20
N VAL A 18 -16.18 -1.21 19.64
CA VAL A 18 -15.20 -0.68 18.70
C VAL A 18 -15.06 -1.77 17.66
N SER A 19 -15.57 -1.46 16.48
CA SER A 19 -15.47 -2.26 15.29
C SER A 19 -13.97 -2.41 15.01
N ALA A 20 -13.40 -3.54 15.41
CA ALA A 20 -11.99 -3.85 15.12
C ALA A 20 -11.66 -3.83 13.62
N SER A 21 -12.65 -3.63 12.73
CA SER A 21 -12.52 -3.56 11.28
C SER A 21 -11.39 -2.63 10.81
N CYS A 22 -11.26 -1.44 11.41
CA CYS A 22 -10.21 -0.49 11.05
C CYS A 22 -8.80 -0.98 11.37
N LEU A 23 -8.61 -1.65 12.52
CA LEU A 23 -7.30 -2.16 12.93
C LEU A 23 -6.99 -3.53 12.30
N SER A 24 -8.00 -4.38 12.16
CA SER A 24 -7.88 -5.71 11.56
C SER A 24 -7.53 -5.67 10.07
N SER A 25 -7.83 -4.57 9.39
CA SER A 25 -7.47 -4.37 7.98
C SER A 25 -6.04 -3.85 7.79
N ALA A 26 -5.25 -3.63 8.84
CA ALA A 26 -3.92 -3.06 8.77
C ALA A 26 -2.97 -3.90 7.89
N GLN A 27 -2.48 -3.29 6.82
CA GLN A 27 -1.56 -3.87 5.84
C GLN A 27 -0.18 -3.24 6.03
N HIS A 28 0.73 -4.01 6.63
CA HIS A 28 2.11 -3.57 6.86
C HIS A 28 2.91 -3.52 5.56
N GLY A 29 3.78 -2.51 5.44
CA GLY A 29 4.65 -2.34 4.30
C GLY A 29 3.89 -1.97 3.02
N LYS A 30 2.76 -1.27 3.17
CA LYS A 30 1.90 -0.86 2.06
C LYS A 30 1.57 0.62 2.18
N ILE A 31 1.61 1.31 1.04
CA ILE A 31 1.17 2.70 0.90
C ILE A 31 -0.09 2.76 0.02
N GLY A 32 -1.03 3.62 0.41
CA GLY A 32 -2.19 3.98 -0.39
C GLY A 32 -1.98 5.33 -1.06
N PHE A 33 -2.35 5.44 -2.35
CA PHE A 33 -2.42 6.71 -3.07
C PHE A 33 -3.88 7.14 -3.15
N PHE A 34 -4.17 8.36 -2.74
CA PHE A 34 -5.54 8.87 -2.63
C PHE A 34 -5.76 10.00 -3.63
N SER A 35 -6.97 10.09 -4.19
CA SER A 35 -7.36 11.18 -5.10
C SER A 35 -7.89 12.42 -4.37
N LYS A 36 -8.08 12.33 -3.06
CA LYS A 36 -8.59 13.39 -2.18
C LYS A 36 -7.60 13.67 -1.07
N ALA A 37 -7.66 14.87 -0.51
CA ALA A 37 -6.86 15.25 0.65
C ALA A 37 -7.27 14.45 1.90
N PRO A 38 -6.36 14.29 2.89
CA PRO A 38 -6.73 13.74 4.19
C PRO A 38 -7.84 14.57 4.86
N LEU A 39 -8.75 13.88 5.57
CA LEU A 39 -9.70 14.48 6.51
C LEU A 39 -8.96 15.16 7.66
N ALA A 40 -7.91 14.50 8.14
CA ALA A 40 -7.02 14.96 9.19
C ALA A 40 -5.66 14.31 9.04
N PHE A 41 -4.63 14.94 9.59
CA PHE A 41 -3.30 14.37 9.74
C PHE A 41 -2.64 14.91 11.01
N GLY A 42 -1.72 14.15 11.59
CA GLY A 42 -1.01 14.58 12.79
C GLY A 42 -0.05 13.54 13.35
N TYR A 43 0.66 13.96 14.41
CA TYR A 43 1.70 13.17 15.10
C TYR A 43 1.30 12.82 16.54
N THR A 44 0.07 13.15 16.94
CA THR A 44 -0.48 12.92 18.27
C THR A 44 -0.76 11.45 18.56
N HIS A 45 -0.78 10.60 17.52
CA HIS A 45 -1.07 9.17 17.60
C HIS A 45 0.23 8.39 17.32
N PRO A 46 1.04 8.09 18.35
CA PRO A 46 2.38 7.52 18.17
C PRO A 46 2.37 6.07 17.66
N SER A 47 1.21 5.40 17.65
CA SER A 47 1.04 4.04 17.17
C SER A 47 0.02 3.92 16.01
N PRO A 48 0.17 2.89 15.14
CA PRO A 48 -0.81 2.59 14.11
C PRO A 48 -2.20 2.27 14.68
N SER A 49 -2.25 1.65 15.85
CA SER A 49 -3.51 1.29 16.52
C SER A 49 -4.30 2.53 16.94
N GLU A 50 -3.63 3.55 17.48
CA GLU A 50 -4.28 4.82 17.80
C GLU A 50 -4.76 5.52 16.52
N CYS A 51 -3.96 5.50 15.44
CA CYS A 51 -4.38 6.03 14.15
C CYS A 51 -5.65 5.35 13.60
N ALA A 52 -5.74 4.03 13.74
CA ALA A 52 -6.93 3.26 13.36
C ALA A 52 -8.16 3.62 14.20
N ILE A 53 -7.99 3.77 15.53
CA ILE A 53 -9.05 4.16 16.47
C ILE A 53 -9.58 5.56 16.13
N GLU A 54 -8.70 6.51 15.81
CA GLU A 54 -9.11 7.84 15.40
C GLU A 54 -9.91 7.83 14.10
N CYS A 55 -9.48 7.05 13.11
CA CYS A 55 -10.26 6.87 11.90
C CYS A 55 -11.65 6.31 12.22
N GLU A 56 -11.72 5.29 13.07
CA GLU A 56 -12.98 4.67 13.47
C GLU A 56 -13.93 5.64 14.20
N SER A 57 -13.38 6.59 14.96
CA SER A 57 -14.17 7.63 15.65
C SER A 57 -14.86 8.60 14.69
N LEU A 58 -14.39 8.67 13.43
CA LEU A 58 -14.91 9.55 12.39
C LEU A 58 -15.79 8.76 11.42
N SER A 59 -17.10 9.00 11.45
CA SER A 59 -18.07 8.34 10.55
C SER A 59 -17.80 8.52 9.05
N THR A 60 -16.97 9.49 8.68
CA THR A 60 -16.58 9.77 7.30
C THR A 60 -15.25 9.13 6.90
N CYS A 61 -14.48 8.60 7.85
CA CYS A 61 -13.18 7.98 7.56
C CYS A 61 -13.38 6.57 7.01
N GLN A 62 -12.73 6.30 5.88
CA GLN A 62 -12.78 5.03 5.16
C GLN A 62 -11.40 4.38 5.06
N ALA A 63 -10.32 5.13 5.32
CA ALA A 63 -8.97 4.59 5.32
C ALA A 63 -8.06 5.43 6.20
N TRP A 64 -6.99 4.82 6.69
CA TRP A 64 -5.93 5.50 7.43
C TRP A 64 -4.56 5.06 6.92
N LEU A 65 -3.60 5.97 6.93
CA LEU A 65 -2.22 5.75 6.52
C LEU A 65 -1.29 6.21 7.63
N PHE A 66 -0.44 5.30 8.10
CA PHE A 66 0.54 5.57 9.15
C PHE A 66 1.96 5.49 8.59
N THR A 67 2.76 6.54 8.81
CA THR A 67 4.19 6.57 8.47
C THR A 67 5.02 6.11 9.66
N VAL A 68 5.77 5.02 9.52
CA VAL A 68 6.49 4.35 10.63
C VAL A 68 7.56 5.24 11.26
N ASN A 69 8.42 5.85 10.43
CA ASN A 69 9.53 6.67 10.93
C ASN A 69 9.05 8.04 11.43
N GLY A 70 8.07 8.63 10.74
CA GLY A 70 7.53 9.94 11.08
C GLY A 70 6.51 9.91 12.22
N LYS A 71 5.99 8.72 12.58
CA LYS A 71 4.85 8.55 13.50
C LYS A 71 3.68 9.46 13.10
N GLU A 72 3.47 9.59 11.79
CA GLU A 72 2.44 10.44 11.23
C GLU A 72 1.23 9.57 10.92
N CYS A 73 0.06 10.01 11.37
CA CYS A 73 -1.22 9.45 11.01
C CYS A 73 -1.91 10.37 10.01
N GLN A 74 -2.46 9.82 8.94
CA GLN A 74 -3.31 10.51 7.98
C GLN A 74 -4.62 9.74 7.82
N LEU A 75 -5.74 10.45 7.92
CA LEU A 75 -7.09 9.89 7.85
C LEU A 75 -7.75 10.28 6.55
N TYR A 76 -8.40 9.36 5.85
CA TYR A 76 -8.96 9.58 4.53
C TYR A 76 -10.43 9.18 4.48
N GLY A 77 -11.24 10.00 3.79
CA GLY A 77 -12.68 9.76 3.62
C GLY A 77 -13.04 8.93 2.39
N SER A 78 -12.07 8.21 1.82
CA SER A 78 -12.25 7.32 0.68
C SER A 78 -11.16 6.27 0.65
N ASP A 79 -11.43 5.15 -0.03
CA ASP A 79 -10.41 4.17 -0.38
C ASP A 79 -9.29 4.76 -1.26
N PRO A 80 -8.08 4.18 -1.21
CA PRO A 80 -7.00 4.57 -2.09
C PRO A 80 -7.30 4.18 -3.54
N VAL A 81 -6.98 5.06 -4.49
CA VAL A 81 -7.12 4.81 -5.94
C VAL A 81 -6.05 3.87 -6.49
N ALA A 82 -4.92 3.73 -5.77
CA ALA A 82 -3.87 2.78 -6.07
C ALA A 82 -3.11 2.41 -4.79
N GLN A 83 -2.41 1.28 -4.80
CA GLN A 83 -1.59 0.82 -3.67
C GLN A 83 -0.23 0.31 -4.18
N ALA A 84 0.80 0.41 -3.34
CA ALA A 84 2.12 -0.14 -3.63
C ALA A 84 2.82 -0.66 -2.36
N GLN A 85 3.86 -1.47 -2.53
CA GLN A 85 4.70 -1.92 -1.44
C GLN A 85 5.66 -0.81 -1.01
N ASN A 86 5.65 -0.47 0.29
CA ASN A 86 6.57 0.46 0.91
C ASN A 86 6.68 0.18 2.41
N ALA A 87 7.85 -0.29 2.87
CA ALA A 87 8.10 -0.68 4.26
C ALA A 87 7.95 0.47 5.28
N GLY A 88 7.97 1.73 4.83
CA GLY A 88 7.81 2.90 5.69
C GLY A 88 6.36 3.21 6.07
N PHE A 89 5.38 2.45 5.56
CA PHE A 89 3.96 2.75 5.70
C PHE A 89 3.15 1.54 6.16
N ILE A 90 2.05 1.83 6.86
CA ILE A 90 0.99 0.89 7.21
C ILE A 90 -0.32 1.52 6.72
N LEU A 91 -1.06 0.78 5.90
CA LEU A 91 -2.35 1.21 5.36
C LEU A 91 -3.46 0.37 6.01
N GLY A 92 -4.51 1.01 6.52
CA GLY A 92 -5.74 0.31 6.93
C GLY A 92 -6.97 0.89 6.23
N LEU A 93 -7.97 0.03 6.06
CA LEU A 93 -9.27 0.36 5.48
C LEU A 93 -10.37 0.20 6.54
N CYS A 94 -11.26 1.17 6.60
CA CYS A 94 -12.37 1.24 7.54
C CYS A 94 -13.67 1.17 6.73
N GLY A 95 -14.39 0.07 6.87
CA GLY A 95 -15.62 -0.13 6.13
C GLY A 95 -16.05 -1.58 6.19
N GLU A 96 -17.34 -1.81 5.98
CA GLU A 96 -17.89 -3.16 5.95
C GLU A 96 -17.27 -3.93 4.79
N GLU A 97 -16.54 -4.98 5.17
CA GLU A 97 -16.13 -6.12 4.36
C GLU A 97 -16.52 -6.02 2.88
N HIS A 98 -15.62 -5.52 2.04
CA HIS A 98 -15.66 -5.83 0.62
C HIS A 98 -15.22 -7.29 0.40
N ALA A 99 -15.86 -8.23 1.07
CA ALA A 99 -15.89 -9.59 0.58
C ALA A 99 -16.71 -9.56 -0.70
N ASN A 100 -16.11 -10.08 -1.76
CA ASN A 100 -16.64 -10.12 -3.11
C ASN A 100 -16.37 -8.86 -3.95
N THR A 101 -15.11 -8.45 -4.08
CA THR A 101 -14.63 -8.00 -5.40
C THR A 101 -13.71 -9.07 -5.97
N PRO A 102 -14.01 -9.65 -7.15
CA PRO A 102 -13.12 -10.59 -7.79
C PRO A 102 -11.82 -9.88 -8.15
N THR A 103 -10.72 -10.34 -7.57
CA THR A 103 -9.37 -10.17 -8.12
C THR A 103 -9.43 -10.55 -9.59
N VAL A 104 -9.44 -9.56 -10.48
CA VAL A 104 -9.22 -9.78 -11.91
C VAL A 104 -7.76 -10.19 -12.05
N SER A 105 -7.54 -11.49 -11.90
CA SER A 105 -6.33 -12.17 -12.32
C SER A 105 -6.21 -12.01 -13.84
N PRO A 106 -5.08 -11.58 -14.41
CA PRO A 106 -4.86 -11.66 -15.84
C PRO A 106 -4.70 -13.13 -16.23
N SER A 107 -5.82 -13.81 -16.49
CA SER A 107 -5.85 -15.14 -17.10
C SER A 107 -5.54 -14.97 -18.60
N SER A 108 -4.27 -15.14 -18.98
CA SER A 108 -3.91 -15.31 -20.39
C SER A 108 -4.43 -16.66 -20.87
N LYS A 109 -5.58 -16.65 -21.54
CA LYS A 109 -6.09 -17.82 -22.26
C LYS A 109 -5.20 -18.09 -23.46
N LEU A 110 -4.58 -19.28 -23.45
CA LEU A 110 -4.06 -19.95 -24.64
C LEU A 110 -5.20 -20.12 -25.66
N VAL A 111 -5.00 -19.66 -26.89
CA VAL A 111 -5.89 -19.95 -28.03
C VAL A 111 -5.14 -20.89 -29.00
N PRO A 112 -5.71 -22.04 -29.41
CA PRO A 112 -5.10 -22.94 -30.38
C PRO A 112 -5.46 -22.62 -31.85
N GLY A 113 -4.44 -22.53 -32.71
CA GLY A 113 -4.43 -22.90 -34.16
C GLY A 113 -5.20 -22.02 -35.17
N PRO A 114 -4.91 -22.11 -36.49
CA PRO A 114 -4.36 -23.28 -37.20
C PRO A 114 -3.13 -23.03 -38.13
N SER A 115 -2.49 -24.15 -38.50
CA SER A 115 -1.31 -24.31 -39.36
C SER A 115 -1.52 -24.08 -40.86
N ALA A 116 -0.49 -23.52 -41.52
CA ALA A 116 -0.01 -23.81 -42.89
C ALA A 116 1.11 -22.79 -43.23
N SER A 117 2.26 -23.02 -43.88
CA SER A 117 3.03 -24.18 -44.35
C SER A 117 4.46 -23.69 -44.67
N ARG A 118 5.46 -24.54 -44.43
CA ARG A 118 6.76 -24.70 -45.15
C ARG A 118 7.61 -23.45 -45.49
N GLY A 119 8.81 -23.44 -44.89
CA GLY A 119 10.00 -22.74 -45.39
C GLY A 119 11.23 -23.22 -44.64
N VAL A 120 11.85 -24.30 -45.11
CA VAL A 120 13.10 -24.86 -44.58
C VAL A 120 14.27 -23.96 -44.93
N VAL A 121 15.06 -23.57 -43.93
CA VAL A 121 16.50 -23.31 -44.07
C VAL A 121 17.18 -23.60 -42.74
N SER A 122 17.92 -24.71 -42.70
CA SER A 122 18.87 -25.07 -41.64
C SER A 122 20.06 -24.13 -41.68
N VAL A 123 20.40 -23.53 -40.54
CA VAL A 123 21.79 -23.16 -40.22
C VAL A 123 22.11 -23.66 -38.81
N SER A 124 23.20 -24.40 -38.75
CA SER A 124 23.67 -25.16 -37.60
C SER A 124 24.68 -24.38 -36.75
N HIS A 125 24.47 -24.45 -35.42
CA HIS A 125 25.46 -24.55 -34.33
C HIS A 125 26.30 -23.31 -33.95
N SER A 126 26.15 -22.85 -32.69
CA SER A 126 27.20 -23.06 -31.65
C SER A 126 26.81 -22.52 -30.27
N SER A 127 26.78 -23.46 -29.31
CA SER A 127 27.19 -23.38 -27.88
C SER A 127 26.84 -22.18 -27.00
N VAL A 128 25.99 -22.47 -25.99
CA VAL A 128 25.87 -21.74 -24.72
C VAL A 128 27.00 -22.17 -23.78
N PRO A 129 27.59 -21.25 -22.99
CA PRO A 129 27.96 -21.59 -21.63
C PRO A 129 27.16 -20.77 -20.63
N ALA A 130 26.53 -21.48 -19.69
CA ALA A 130 26.08 -20.91 -18.43
C ALA A 130 27.33 -20.61 -17.58
N SER A 131 27.40 -19.42 -17.02
CA SER A 131 28.36 -19.10 -15.95
C SER A 131 27.72 -18.08 -15.01
N ASN A 132 27.36 -18.56 -13.83
CA ASN A 132 27.13 -17.73 -12.65
C ASN A 132 28.38 -16.90 -12.36
N ALA A 133 28.22 -15.61 -12.08
CA ALA A 133 28.72 -14.94 -10.88
C ALA A 133 28.71 -13.42 -11.08
N ASN A 134 28.07 -12.75 -10.12
CA ASN A 134 28.34 -11.42 -9.60
C ASN A 134 29.53 -10.68 -10.24
N GLN A 135 29.29 -9.44 -10.71
CA GLN A 135 29.93 -8.21 -10.23
C GLN A 135 30.01 -7.14 -11.35
N ALA A 136 29.81 -5.90 -10.92
CA ALA A 136 29.94 -4.64 -11.66
C ALA A 136 28.79 -4.29 -12.62
N SER A 137 28.09 -3.18 -12.33
CA SER A 137 28.61 -1.89 -12.80
C SER A 137 27.72 -0.75 -12.29
N ALA A 138 28.30 0.06 -11.41
CA ALA A 138 27.82 1.39 -11.14
C ALA A 138 28.18 2.27 -12.35
N ASP A 139 27.30 2.39 -13.34
CA ASP A 139 27.46 3.41 -14.38
C ASP A 139 26.16 3.59 -15.19
N HIS A 140 25.24 4.40 -14.68
CA HIS A 140 24.13 4.93 -15.49
C HIS A 140 23.71 6.33 -15.06
N PHE A 141 24.67 7.25 -14.95
CA PHE A 141 24.36 8.68 -15.02
C PHE A 141 25.43 9.41 -15.82
N LYS A 142 25.40 9.21 -17.14
CA LYS A 142 26.08 10.09 -18.07
C LYS A 142 25.07 10.79 -18.95
N ARG A 143 25.17 12.12 -18.92
CA ARG A 143 24.73 13.10 -19.91
C ARG A 143 23.29 13.59 -19.73
N HIS A 144 23.15 14.79 -19.16
CA HIS A 144 22.73 15.99 -19.88
C HIS A 144 23.04 17.23 -19.03
N ARG A 145 24.09 17.99 -19.38
CA ARG A 145 24.05 19.45 -19.19
C ARG A 145 25.06 20.15 -20.10
N HIS A 146 24.50 20.86 -21.06
CA HIS A 146 25.18 21.82 -21.92
C HIS A 146 25.51 23.09 -21.13
N GLY A 147 26.74 23.58 -21.35
CA GLY A 147 27.13 24.98 -21.55
C GLY A 147 26.76 26.02 -20.49
N HIS A 148 27.79 26.64 -19.90
CA HIS A 148 28.10 28.06 -20.16
C HIS A 148 29.57 28.34 -19.78
N PHE A 149 30.30 28.90 -20.75
CA PHE A 149 31.66 29.41 -20.61
C PHE A 149 31.65 30.71 -19.79
N GLY A 150 32.53 30.82 -18.79
CA GLY A 150 32.82 32.05 -18.07
C GLY A 150 34.33 32.19 -17.90
N HIS A 151 34.88 33.28 -18.43
CA HIS A 151 36.31 33.55 -18.60
C HIS A 151 37.09 33.76 -17.29
N HIS A 152 38.39 33.42 -17.38
CA HIS A 152 39.49 33.75 -16.47
C HIS A 152 39.70 35.26 -16.25
N HIS A 153 40.28 35.62 -15.09
CA HIS A 153 41.45 36.50 -14.82
C HIS A 153 41.32 37.06 -13.38
N ASN A 154 42.33 37.47 -12.62
CA ASN A 154 43.72 37.11 -12.35
C ASN A 154 44.10 37.92 -11.08
N HIS A 155 45.21 37.57 -10.44
CA HIS A 155 45.84 38.13 -9.23
C HIS A 155 45.75 39.65 -8.97
N HIS A 156 45.64 39.99 -7.68
CA HIS A 156 46.41 41.03 -6.99
C HIS A 156 46.69 40.60 -5.55
#